data_AF-A0A178VYR2-F1
#
_entry.id   AF-A0A178VYR2-F1
#
_cell.length_a   1.000
_cell.length_b   1.000
_cell.length_c   1.000
_cell.angle_alpha   90.00
_cell.angle_beta   90.00
_cell.angle_gamma   90.00
#
_symmetry.space_group_name_H-M   'P 1'
#
loop_
_entity.id
_entity.type
_entity.pdbx_description
1 polymer ?
#
loop_
_entity_poly.entity_id
_entity_poly.type
_entity_poly.pdbx_seq_one_letter_code
_entity_poly.pdbx_strand_id
1 'polypeptide(L)'
;MLLSTAELCGFLDSKKIKRGLITRNVQKAIDIFHQRFEVIFSPALGREFRPYKPNPDPLLHICSTWDIQPNEVMMVGDSLKDDIACGKRAGAFTCLLDETGRYGPDDFSVSGLQPDFKVDSLSKIQNLLETNFDLNP
;
A
#
# COMPACT_ATOMS: atom_id res chain seq x y z
N MET A 1 11.79 8.65 -17.20
CA MET A 1 12.36 7.71 -16.22
C MET A 1 11.19 7.04 -15.52
N LEU A 2 11.05 5.72 -15.65
CA LEU A 2 10.10 4.95 -14.84
C LEU A 2 10.71 4.84 -13.44
N LEU A 3 10.04 5.33 -12.40
CA LEU A 3 10.52 5.10 -11.04
C LEU A 3 10.51 3.60 -10.73
N SER A 4 11.65 3.10 -10.31
CA SER A 4 11.81 1.81 -9.63
C SER A 4 11.25 1.88 -8.20
N THR A 5 11.01 0.73 -7.59
CA THR A 5 10.64 0.61 -6.17
C THR A 5 11.62 1.36 -5.26
N ALA A 6 12.92 1.35 -5.60
CA ALA A 6 13.96 2.03 -4.82
C ALA A 6 13.82 3.56 -4.85
N GLU A 7 13.50 4.15 -6.00
CA GLU A 7 13.30 5.60 -6.11
C GLU A 7 12.07 6.06 -5.32
N LEU A 8 10.95 5.33 -5.39
CA LEU A 8 9.77 5.65 -4.58
C LEU A 8 10.09 5.53 -3.09
N CYS A 9 10.84 4.49 -2.70
CA CYS A 9 11.31 4.33 -1.33
C CYS A 9 12.17 5.52 -0.89
N GLY A 10 13.16 5.94 -1.69
CA GLY A 10 14.00 7.09 -1.40
C GLY A 10 13.22 8.40 -1.27
N PHE A 11 12.19 8.60 -2.09
CA PHE A 11 11.27 9.73 -1.95
C PHE A 11 10.53 9.70 -0.60
N LEU A 12 9.92 8.57 -0.24
CA LEU A 12 9.20 8.43 1.04
C LEU A 12 10.14 8.68 2.23
N ASP A 13 11.38 8.18 2.17
CA ASP A 13 12.39 8.39 3.19
C ASP A 13 12.76 9.88 3.32
N SER A 14 12.91 10.60 2.21
CA SER A 14 13.20 12.04 2.20
C SER A 14 12.09 12.88 2.84
N LYS A 15 10.85 12.37 2.84
CA LYS A 15 9.67 12.98 3.45
C LYS A 15 9.36 12.42 4.85
N LYS A 16 10.19 11.51 5.36
CA LYS A 16 9.96 10.78 6.64
C LYS A 16 8.63 10.03 6.70
N ILE A 17 8.11 9.60 5.55
CA ILE A 17 6.86 8.83 5.46
C ILE A 17 7.17 7.38 5.81
N LYS A 18 6.50 6.85 6.85
CA LYS A 18 6.63 5.45 7.25
C LYS A 18 6.06 4.54 6.16
N ARG A 19 6.69 3.37 5.96
CA ARG A 19 6.24 2.34 5.02
C ARG A 19 6.21 0.97 5.67
N GLY A 20 5.10 0.27 5.49
CA GLY A 20 4.85 -1.08 6.00
C GLY A 20 4.47 -2.00 4.85
N LEU A 21 4.64 -3.31 5.05
CA LEU A 21 4.35 -4.31 4.03
C LEU A 21 3.28 -5.27 4.53
N ILE A 22 2.25 -5.52 3.73
CA ILE A 22 1.25 -6.56 3.99
C ILE A 22 1.25 -7.51 2.79
N THR A 23 1.70 -8.75 2.98
CA THR A 23 1.87 -9.72 1.90
C THR A 23 1.36 -11.11 2.27
N ARG A 24 1.01 -11.90 1.25
CA ARG A 24 0.71 -13.34 1.39
C ARG A 24 1.95 -14.21 1.29
N ASN A 25 3.15 -13.62 1.29
CA ASN A 25 4.43 -14.33 1.27
C ASN A 25 4.88 -14.71 2.69
N VAL A 26 5.69 -15.76 2.80
CA VAL A 26 6.30 -16.17 4.08
C VAL A 26 7.43 -15.21 4.47
N GLN A 27 7.79 -15.19 5.76
CA GLN A 27 8.82 -14.29 6.30
C GLN A 27 10.14 -14.35 5.52
N LYS A 28 10.61 -15.57 5.18
CA LYS A 28 11.83 -15.75 4.39
C LYS A 28 11.83 -15.00 3.06
N ALA A 29 10.68 -14.88 2.40
CA ALA A 29 10.57 -14.16 1.14
C ALA A 29 10.55 -12.63 1.35
N ILE A 30 10.01 -12.16 2.48
CA ILE A 30 10.12 -10.76 2.91
C ILE A 30 11.58 -10.41 3.17
N ASP A 31 12.31 -11.26 3.88
CA ASP A 31 13.72 -11.03 4.22
C ASP A 31 14.59 -10.95 2.94
N ILE A 32 14.37 -11.86 1.99
CA ILE A 32 15.03 -11.82 0.68
C ILE A 32 14.67 -10.55 -0.10
N PHE A 33 13.41 -10.13 -0.06
CA PHE A 33 12.98 -8.89 -0.72
C PHE A 33 13.69 -7.67 -0.15
N HIS A 34 13.75 -7.54 1.18
CA HIS A 34 14.47 -6.45 1.84
C HIS A 34 15.96 -6.45 1.49
N GLN A 35 16.61 -7.62 1.50
CA GLN A 35 18.02 -7.74 1.15
C GLN A 35 18.28 -7.41 -0.32
N ARG A 36 17.46 -7.92 -1.24
CA ARG A 36 17.69 -7.79 -2.68
C ARG A 36 17.51 -6.36 -3.19
N PHE A 37 16.54 -5.64 -2.63
CA PHE A 37 16.21 -4.29 -3.07
C PHE A 37 16.79 -3.22 -2.15
N GLU A 38 17.49 -3.60 -1.08
CA GLU A 38 18.08 -2.69 -0.08
C GLU A 38 17.06 -1.67 0.48
N VAL A 39 15.81 -2.10 0.60
CA VAL A 39 14.69 -1.30 1.14
C VAL A 39 14.08 -2.03 2.33
N ILE A 40 13.70 -1.29 3.37
CA ILE A 40 13.08 -1.84 4.58
C ILE A 40 11.63 -1.35 4.67
N PHE A 41 10.71 -2.29 4.87
CA PHE A 41 9.34 -2.04 5.27
C PHE A 41 9.15 -2.49 6.72
N SER A 42 8.56 -1.66 7.55
CA SER A 42 8.37 -1.95 8.96
C SER A 42 7.10 -1.29 9.53
N PRO A 43 6.13 -2.06 10.05
CA PRO A 43 6.11 -3.53 10.11
C PRO A 43 6.00 -4.20 8.73
N ALA A 44 6.52 -5.43 8.62
CA ALA A 44 6.33 -6.30 7.46
C ALA A 44 5.55 -7.55 7.88
N LEU A 45 4.27 -7.60 7.52
CA LEU A 45 3.33 -8.66 7.87
C LEU A 45 3.23 -9.65 6.71
N GLY A 46 3.75 -10.86 6.94
CA GLY A 46 3.66 -11.98 6.01
C GLY A 46 2.42 -12.84 6.19
N ARG A 47 2.43 -13.99 5.51
CA ARG A 47 1.39 -15.02 5.54
C ARG A 47 1.12 -15.54 6.95
N GLU A 48 1.96 -15.36 7.95
CA GLU A 48 1.65 -15.88 9.29
C GLU A 48 0.70 -14.97 10.08
N PHE A 49 0.57 -13.69 9.69
CA PHE A 49 -0.38 -12.78 10.33
C PHE A 49 -1.82 -13.16 9.98
N ARG A 50 -2.68 -13.28 11.00
CA ARG A 50 -4.09 -13.68 10.86
C ARG A 50 -5.00 -12.75 11.66
N PRO A 51 -6.20 -12.47 11.14
CA PRO A 51 -6.68 -12.75 9.78
C PRO A 51 -5.89 -11.96 8.71
N TYR A 52 -5.88 -12.45 7.47
CA TYR A 52 -5.16 -11.80 6.35
C TYR A 52 -6.12 -10.94 5.51
N LYS A 53 -5.58 -10.11 4.60
CA LYS A 53 -6.35 -9.30 3.64
C LYS A 53 -7.40 -10.18 2.92
N PRO A 54 -8.66 -9.74 2.75
CA PRO A 54 -9.17 -8.38 2.88
C PRO A 54 -9.63 -7.97 4.29
N ASN A 55 -9.32 -8.75 5.32
CA ASN A 55 -9.57 -8.30 6.69
C ASN A 55 -8.70 -7.06 7.00
N PRO A 56 -9.21 -6.04 7.71
CA PRO A 56 -8.47 -4.82 8.01
C PRO A 56 -7.39 -4.97 9.09
N ASP A 57 -7.43 -6.02 9.91
CA ASP A 57 -6.53 -6.26 11.05
C ASP A 57 -5.03 -6.06 10.76
N PRO A 58 -4.45 -6.55 9.63
CA PRO A 58 -3.04 -6.29 9.34
C PRO A 58 -2.72 -4.80 9.17
N LEU A 59 -3.60 -4.03 8.52
CA LEU A 59 -3.37 -2.59 8.37
C LEU A 59 -3.61 -1.85 9.69
N LEU A 60 -4.63 -2.23 10.45
CA LEU A 60 -4.91 -1.67 11.78
C LEU A 60 -3.77 -1.96 12.76
N HIS A 61 -3.16 -3.14 12.69
CA HIS A 61 -1.98 -3.48 13.47
C HIS A 61 -0.77 -2.60 13.13
N ILE A 62 -0.53 -2.33 11.85
CA ILE A 62 0.50 -1.39 11.41
C ILE A 62 0.21 0.02 11.94
N CYS A 63 -1.02 0.51 11.79
CA CYS A 63 -1.44 1.83 12.28
C CYS A 63 -1.20 1.95 13.80
N SER A 64 -1.64 0.94 14.57
CA SER A 64 -1.41 0.88 16.02
C SER A 64 0.08 0.82 16.39
N THR A 65 0.90 0.09 15.63
CA THR A 65 2.35 0.03 15.87
C THR A 65 3.04 1.36 15.61
N TRP A 66 2.52 2.13 14.65
CA TRP A 66 3.04 3.45 14.32
C TRP A 66 2.49 4.58 15.18
N ASP A 67 1.45 4.32 15.97
CA ASP A 67 0.64 5.32 16.67
C ASP A 67 0.08 6.38 15.72
N ILE A 68 -0.52 5.92 14.61
CA ILE A 68 -1.09 6.75 13.54
C ILE A 68 -2.53 6.29 13.29
N GLN A 69 -3.45 7.22 12.98
CA GLN A 69 -4.83 6.86 12.66
C GLN A 69 -4.93 6.26 11.25
N PRO A 70 -5.85 5.30 11.00
CA PRO A 70 -5.97 4.71 9.67
C PRO A 70 -6.22 5.72 8.54
N ASN A 71 -6.96 6.80 8.82
CA ASN A 71 -7.24 7.87 7.87
C ASN A 71 -6.03 8.77 7.54
N GLU A 72 -4.87 8.54 8.15
CA GLU A 72 -3.60 9.18 7.82
C GLU A 72 -2.68 8.23 7.02
N VAL A 73 -3.16 7.01 6.72
CA VAL A 73 -2.40 5.97 6.02
C VAL A 73 -3.04 5.69 4.65
N MET A 74 -2.21 5.35 3.67
CA MET A 74 -2.65 4.88 2.37
C MET A 74 -2.25 3.42 2.15
N MET A 75 -3.24 2.57 1.89
CA MET A 75 -3.04 1.20 1.39
C MET A 75 -2.85 1.22 -0.12
N VAL A 76 -1.67 0.83 -0.59
CA VAL A 76 -1.36 0.66 -2.01
C VAL A 76 -1.28 -0.83 -2.35
N GLY A 77 -1.98 -1.26 -3.40
CA GLY A 77 -1.91 -2.64 -3.88
C GLY A 77 -2.59 -2.84 -5.23
N ASP A 78 -2.45 -4.04 -5.79
CA ASP A 78 -2.88 -4.40 -7.15
C ASP A 78 -4.18 -5.24 -7.17
N SER A 79 -4.64 -5.68 -6.01
CA SER A 79 -5.87 -6.45 -5.86
C SER A 79 -7.02 -5.57 -5.36
N LEU A 80 -8.03 -5.37 -6.19
CA LEU A 80 -9.27 -4.68 -5.78
C LEU A 80 -9.95 -5.43 -4.61
N LYS A 81 -9.99 -6.77 -4.67
CA LYS A 81 -10.69 -7.60 -3.69
C LYS A 81 -9.91 -7.82 -2.40
N ASP A 82 -8.58 -7.76 -2.43
CA ASP A 82 -7.75 -7.97 -1.23
C ASP A 82 -7.25 -6.64 -0.66
N ASP A 83 -6.51 -5.85 -1.44
CA ASP A 83 -5.78 -4.67 -0.96
C ASP A 83 -6.70 -3.48 -0.72
N ILE A 84 -7.51 -3.13 -1.73
CA ILE A 84 -8.44 -2.01 -1.63
C ILE A 84 -9.52 -2.32 -0.60
N ALA A 85 -10.05 -3.54 -0.59
CA ALA A 85 -10.98 -3.97 0.44
C ALA A 85 -10.38 -3.88 1.86
N CYS A 86 -9.13 -4.30 2.06
CA CYS A 86 -8.44 -4.19 3.35
C CYS A 86 -8.32 -2.74 3.80
N GLY A 87 -7.83 -1.85 2.92
CA GLY A 87 -7.66 -0.44 3.23
C GLY A 87 -8.98 0.27 3.54
N LYS A 88 -10.01 0.07 2.69
CA LYS A 88 -11.34 0.64 2.91
C LYS A 88 -11.97 0.19 4.23
N ARG A 89 -11.87 -1.11 4.56
CA ARG A 89 -12.41 -1.64 5.83
C ARG A 89 -11.66 -1.13 7.05
N ALA A 90 -10.39 -0.79 6.92
CA ALA A 90 -9.60 -0.17 7.98
C ALA A 90 -9.91 1.32 8.15
N GLY A 91 -10.59 1.96 7.19
CA GLY A 91 -10.79 3.41 7.17
C GLY A 91 -9.60 4.20 6.63
N ALA A 92 -8.72 3.55 5.87
CA ALA A 92 -7.54 4.16 5.26
C ALA A 92 -7.83 4.67 3.84
N PHE A 93 -6.98 5.58 3.36
CA PHE A 93 -6.92 5.89 1.93
C PHE A 93 -6.50 4.66 1.14
N THR A 94 -6.96 4.55 -0.09
CA THR A 94 -6.68 3.39 -0.95
C THR A 94 -6.23 3.82 -2.34
N CYS A 95 -5.13 3.24 -2.81
CA CYS A 95 -4.62 3.45 -4.15
C CYS A 95 -4.44 2.12 -4.86
N LEU A 96 -5.21 1.92 -5.94
CA LEU A 96 -5.11 0.75 -6.80
C LEU A 96 -4.00 0.95 -7.84
N LEU A 97 -2.98 0.09 -7.78
CA LEU A 97 -1.94 -0.01 -8.80
C LEU A 97 -2.36 -1.04 -9.85
N ASP A 98 -2.80 -0.56 -11.02
CA ASP A 98 -3.29 -1.39 -12.11
C ASP A 98 -2.43 -1.19 -13.37
N GLU A 99 -1.25 -1.80 -13.38
CA GLU A 99 -0.27 -1.69 -14.48
C GLU A 99 -0.78 -2.29 -15.80
N THR A 100 -1.72 -3.22 -15.72
CA THR A 100 -2.26 -3.95 -16.88
C THR A 100 -3.56 -3.37 -17.43
N GLY A 101 -4.15 -2.37 -16.75
CA GLY A 101 -5.47 -1.86 -17.08
C GLY A 101 -6.60 -2.89 -16.90
N ARG A 102 -6.43 -3.82 -15.95
CA ARG A 102 -7.38 -4.91 -15.67
C ARG A 102 -8.73 -4.41 -15.18
N TYR A 103 -8.77 -3.31 -14.43
CA TYR A 103 -9.97 -2.87 -13.74
C TYR A 103 -10.63 -1.69 -14.45
N GLY A 104 -11.83 -1.89 -14.99
CA GLY A 104 -12.67 -0.85 -15.58
C GLY A 104 -13.72 -0.31 -14.61
N PRO A 105 -14.52 0.69 -15.05
CA PRO A 105 -15.64 1.22 -14.27
C PRO A 105 -16.62 0.14 -13.78
N ASP A 106 -16.86 -0.90 -14.58
CA ASP A 106 -17.78 -1.99 -14.25
C ASP A 106 -17.27 -2.88 -13.11
N ASP A 107 -15.96 -3.05 -12.96
CA ASP A 107 -15.40 -3.81 -11.84
C ASP A 107 -15.68 -3.15 -10.49
N PHE A 108 -15.64 -1.81 -10.46
CA PHE A 108 -15.93 -1.04 -9.24
C PHE A 108 -17.43 -1.07 -8.92
N SER A 109 -18.30 -0.96 -9.93
CA SER A 109 -19.75 -1.00 -9.73
C SER A 109 -20.22 -2.37 -9.24
N VAL A 110 -19.70 -3.46 -9.81
CA VAL A 110 -20.05 -4.84 -9.44
C VAL A 110 -19.52 -5.20 -8.05
N SER A 111 -18.29 -4.80 -7.73
CA SER A 111 -17.69 -5.12 -6.42
C SER A 111 -18.19 -4.22 -5.28
N GLY A 112 -18.71 -3.03 -5.60
CA GLY A 112 -18.99 -1.98 -4.62
C GLY A 112 -17.73 -1.41 -3.96
N LEU A 113 -16.55 -1.74 -4.46
CA LEU A 113 -15.26 -1.27 -3.96
C LEU A 113 -14.71 -0.23 -4.92
N GLN A 114 -14.71 1.03 -4.49
CA GLN A 114 -14.11 2.13 -5.24
C GLN A 114 -12.84 2.59 -4.53
N PRO A 115 -11.65 2.46 -5.14
CA PRO A 115 -10.45 3.02 -4.55
C PRO A 115 -10.50 4.56 -4.56
N ASP A 116 -9.83 5.21 -3.61
CA ASP A 116 -9.73 6.68 -3.61
C ASP A 116 -8.91 7.15 -4.81
N PHE A 117 -7.92 6.35 -5.19
CA PHE A 117 -7.03 6.63 -6.30
C PHE A 117 -6.76 5.38 -7.14
N LYS A 118 -6.50 5.58 -8.43
CA LYS A 118 -6.02 4.54 -9.34
C LYS A 118 -4.81 5.07 -10.11
N VAL A 119 -3.74 4.29 -10.15
CA VAL A 119 -2.53 4.56 -10.93
C VAL A 119 -2.13 3.33 -11.73
N ASP A 120 -1.36 3.52 -12.79
CA ASP A 120 -0.86 2.43 -13.66
C ASP A 120 0.64 2.17 -13.49
N SER A 121 1.28 2.84 -12.52
CA SER A 121 2.72 2.76 -12.30
C SER A 121 3.11 3.33 -10.94
N LEU A 122 4.21 2.81 -10.36
CA LEU A 122 4.75 3.29 -9.08
C LEU A 122 5.16 4.77 -9.13
N SER A 123 5.66 5.25 -10.28
CA SER A 123 6.05 6.66 -10.45
C SER A 123 4.90 7.64 -10.24
N LYS A 124 3.68 7.25 -10.59
CA LYS A 124 2.50 8.09 -10.39
C LYS A 124 2.08 8.18 -8.93
N ILE A 125 2.50 7.26 -8.07
CA ILE A 125 2.23 7.34 -6.63
C ILE A 125 2.90 8.56 -6.01
N GLN A 126 4.15 8.84 -6.38
CA GLN A 126 4.84 10.05 -5.90
C GLN A 126 4.06 11.31 -6.28
N ASN A 127 3.75 11.48 -7.57
CA ASN A 127 2.99 12.65 -8.05
C ASN A 127 1.64 12.78 -7.34
N LEU A 128 0.98 11.65 -7.10
CA LEU A 128 -0.29 11.60 -6.40
C LEU A 128 -0.16 12.11 -4.97
N LEU A 129 0.85 11.64 -4.23
CA LEU A 129 1.10 12.07 -2.86
C LEU A 129 1.38 13.56 -2.80
N GLU A 130 2.25 14.07 -3.67
CA GLU A 130 2.63 15.49 -3.70
C GLU A 130 1.48 16.42 -4.12
N THR A 131 0.54 15.94 -4.94
CA THR A 131 -0.58 16.76 -5.45
C THR A 131 -1.77 16.81 -4.49
N ASN A 132 -2.00 15.74 -3.72
CA ASN A 132 -3.24 15.55 -2.96
C ASN A 132 -3.08 15.65 -1.44
N PHE A 133 -1.84 15.63 -0.94
CA PHE A 133 -1.56 15.62 0.50
C PHE A 133 -0.49 16.62 0.87
N ASP A 134 -0.62 17.20 2.06
CA ASP A 134 0.46 17.96 2.67
C ASP A 134 1.46 16.98 3.29
N LEU A 135 2.68 16.92 2.73
CA LEU A 135 3.73 15.98 3.11
C LEU A 135 4.78 16.62 4.03
N ASN A 136 4.36 17.60 4.83
CA ASN A 136 5.22 18.24 5.82
C ASN A 136 5.62 17.23 6.91
N PRO A 137 6.92 17.10 7.25
CA PRO A 137 7.40 16.14 8.25
C PRO A 137 7.09 16.53 9.71
#